data_AF-J3LR79-F1
#
_entry.id   AF-J3LR79-F1
#
_cell.length_a   1.000
_cell.length_b   1.000
_cell.length_c   1.000
_cell.angle_alpha   90.00
_cell.angle_beta   90.00
_cell.angle_gamma   90.00
#
_symmetry.space_group_name_H-M   'P 1'
#
loop_
_entity.id
_entity.type
_entity.pdbx_description
1 polymer ?
#
loop_
_entity_poly.entity_id
_entity_poly.type
_entity_poly.pdbx_seq_one_letter_code
_entity_poly.pdbx_strand_id
1 'polypeptide(L)'
;MLSAATTTIPRLRWPAPRRGQSARNQWLLLRRRSLSSSPSSAPCVTPAAAAGSGALEPPDLPRLADSARISLSPEEAEEFAPKIRQVVDWFGQLQAVDLESVEPSLRAGTAGGSSLREDRPETFDNRDAIIEAVPSYDDPYIKVPRVLNKE
;
A
#
# COMPACT_ATOMS: atom_id res chain seq x y z
N MET A 1 -6.21 -20.72 -54.27
CA MET A 1 -7.22 -21.32 -53.40
C MET A 1 -6.56 -21.68 -52.06
N LEU A 2 -6.41 -20.71 -51.14
CA LEU A 2 -6.08 -20.95 -49.73
C LEU A 2 -6.59 -19.73 -48.94
N SER A 3 -7.72 -19.91 -48.26
CA SER A 3 -8.36 -18.90 -47.42
C SER A 3 -7.64 -18.76 -46.08
N ALA A 4 -7.30 -17.53 -45.70
CA ALA A 4 -6.90 -17.19 -44.34
C ALA A 4 -8.17 -16.91 -43.51
N ALA A 5 -8.46 -17.78 -42.53
CA ALA A 5 -9.53 -17.57 -41.56
C ALA A 5 -9.03 -16.62 -40.45
N THR A 6 -9.61 -15.41 -40.38
CA THR A 6 -9.45 -14.49 -39.25
C THR A 6 -10.43 -14.87 -38.15
N THR A 7 -9.93 -15.37 -37.02
CA THR A 7 -10.72 -15.55 -35.79
C THR A 7 -10.77 -14.23 -35.03
N THR A 8 -11.96 -13.63 -34.99
CA THR A 8 -12.29 -12.45 -34.20
C THR A 8 -12.61 -12.87 -32.76
N ILE A 9 -11.84 -12.38 -31.78
CA ILE A 9 -12.08 -12.60 -30.34
C ILE A 9 -13.16 -11.61 -29.86
N PRO A 10 -14.30 -12.06 -29.31
CA PRO A 10 -15.33 -11.15 -28.83
C PRO A 10 -14.89 -10.50 -27.50
N ARG A 11 -14.86 -9.18 -27.46
CA ARG A 11 -14.68 -8.39 -26.23
C ARG A 11 -15.95 -8.48 -25.37
N LEU A 12 -15.84 -9.10 -24.20
CA LEU A 12 -16.87 -9.08 -23.17
C LEU A 12 -17.02 -7.65 -22.62
N ARG A 13 -18.22 -7.09 -22.80
CA ARG A 13 -18.60 -5.73 -22.39
C ARG A 13 -19.27 -5.82 -21.02
N TRP A 14 -18.61 -5.30 -19.99
CA TRP A 14 -19.18 -5.16 -18.65
C TRP A 14 -20.34 -4.14 -18.66
N PRO A 15 -21.50 -4.41 -18.03
CA PRO A 15 -22.58 -3.43 -17.96
C PRO A 15 -22.24 -2.28 -16.99
N ALA A 16 -22.45 -1.05 -17.44
CA ALA A 16 -22.30 0.13 -16.59
C ALA A 16 -23.42 0.20 -15.52
N PRO A 17 -23.13 0.71 -14.31
CA PRO A 17 -24.15 0.87 -13.27
C PRO A 17 -25.17 1.94 -13.66
N ARG A 18 -26.45 1.65 -13.34
CA ARG A 18 -27.60 2.52 -13.62
C ARG A 18 -27.49 3.82 -12.83
N ARG A 19 -27.35 4.92 -13.57
CA ARG A 19 -27.44 6.28 -13.05
C ARG A 19 -28.89 6.57 -12.64
N GLY A 20 -29.21 6.38 -11.36
CA GLY A 20 -30.47 6.79 -10.76
C GLY A 20 -30.56 8.32 -10.74
N GLN A 21 -31.64 8.85 -11.31
CA GLN A 21 -32.00 10.26 -11.22
C GLN A 21 -32.92 10.50 -10.00
N SER A 22 -32.80 11.71 -9.47
CA SER A 22 -33.80 12.44 -8.69
C SER A 22 -33.80 12.23 -7.17
N ALA A 23 -33.44 13.27 -6.43
CA ALA A 23 -34.45 14.15 -5.85
C ALA A 23 -33.83 15.50 -5.46
N ARG A 24 -34.42 16.56 -6.03
CA ARG A 24 -34.16 17.97 -5.68
C ARG A 24 -34.70 18.22 -4.29
N ASN A 25 -33.85 18.20 -3.27
CA ASN A 25 -34.22 18.68 -1.94
C ASN A 25 -33.52 20.01 -1.66
N GLN A 26 -34.28 21.04 -2.03
CA GLN A 26 -34.13 22.44 -1.73
C GLN A 26 -34.50 22.63 -0.25
N TRP A 27 -33.48 22.80 0.59
CA TRP A 27 -33.62 23.40 1.91
C TRP A 27 -32.63 24.55 2.01
N LEU A 28 -33.17 25.72 1.68
CA LEU A 28 -32.59 27.01 1.99
C LEU A 28 -32.40 27.12 3.51
N LEU A 29 -31.21 27.58 3.88
CA LEU A 29 -30.93 28.44 5.03
C LEU A 29 -31.30 27.88 6.40
N LEU A 30 -30.30 27.62 7.24
CA LEU A 30 -30.17 28.34 8.50
C LEU A 30 -28.77 28.13 9.12
N ARG A 31 -28.25 29.23 9.65
CA ARG A 31 -27.15 29.34 10.63
C ARG A 31 -25.71 29.15 10.13
N ARG A 32 -25.20 30.29 9.66
CA ARG A 32 -23.85 30.78 9.98
C ARG A 32 -23.48 30.43 11.43
N ARG A 33 -22.37 29.71 11.63
CA ARG A 33 -21.58 29.81 12.85
C ARG A 33 -20.11 29.87 12.45
N SER A 34 -19.51 31.00 12.81
CA SER A 34 -18.11 31.34 12.62
C SER A 34 -17.23 30.30 13.29
N LEU A 35 -16.32 29.67 12.55
CA LEU A 35 -15.23 28.87 13.10
C LEU A 35 -13.97 29.72 13.03
N SER A 36 -13.53 30.13 14.20
CA SER A 36 -12.26 30.81 14.46
C SER A 36 -11.09 29.98 13.93
N SER A 37 -10.28 30.63 13.10
CA SER A 37 -8.98 30.18 12.63
C SER A 37 -8.05 29.84 13.81
N SER A 38 -7.66 28.58 13.93
CA SER A 38 -6.47 28.17 14.68
C SER A 38 -5.41 27.74 13.67
N PRO A 39 -4.19 28.30 13.71
CA PRO A 39 -3.11 27.85 12.84
C PRO A 39 -2.64 26.47 13.29
N SER A 40 -2.81 25.47 12.43
CA SER A 40 -2.18 24.17 12.58
C SER A 40 -0.68 24.32 12.29
N SER A 41 0.11 24.44 13.35
CA SER A 41 1.57 24.31 13.28
C SER A 41 1.90 22.83 13.02
N ALA A 42 2.01 22.46 11.75
CA ALA A 42 2.65 21.22 11.35
C ALA A 42 4.17 21.34 11.61
N PRO A 43 4.80 20.39 12.32
CA PRO A 43 6.25 20.35 12.37
C PRO A 43 6.77 20.02 10.96
N CYS A 44 7.56 20.92 10.40
CA CYS A 44 8.38 20.63 9.24
C CYS A 44 9.41 19.57 9.66
N VAL A 45 9.24 18.35 9.16
CA VAL A 45 10.33 17.37 9.16
C VAL A 45 11.29 17.83 8.07
N THR A 46 12.33 18.56 8.45
CA THR A 46 13.47 18.82 7.57
C THR A 46 14.18 17.49 7.31
N PRO A 47 14.24 16.97 6.06
CA PRO A 47 15.22 15.94 5.76
C PRO A 47 16.60 16.60 5.85
N ALA A 48 17.41 16.13 6.80
CA ALA A 48 18.81 16.47 6.86
C ALA A 48 19.48 15.98 5.57
N ALA A 49 19.88 16.92 4.73
CA ALA A 49 20.74 16.67 3.57
C ALA A 49 22.06 16.06 4.05
N ALA A 50 22.15 14.73 3.97
CA ALA A 50 23.41 14.02 4.03
C ALA A 50 23.78 13.62 2.60
N ALA A 51 24.69 14.40 2.01
CA ALA A 51 25.37 14.06 0.78
C ALA A 51 26.00 12.66 0.91
N GLY A 52 25.62 11.76 0.01
CA GLY A 52 26.16 10.41 -0.07
C GLY A 52 26.52 10.06 -1.51
N SER A 53 27.58 10.68 -2.05
CA SER A 53 28.36 10.02 -3.10
C SER A 53 29.20 8.94 -2.39
N GLY A 54 28.66 7.74 -2.23
CA GLY A 54 29.37 6.69 -1.50
C GLY A 54 28.65 5.36 -1.60
N ALA A 55 29.41 4.32 -1.97
CA ALA A 55 28.96 2.94 -2.11
C ALA A 55 27.98 2.56 -0.99
N LEU A 56 26.81 2.06 -1.40
CA LEU A 56 25.81 1.56 -0.47
C LEU A 56 26.41 0.42 0.35
N GLU A 57 26.34 0.56 1.68
CA GLU A 57 26.80 -0.50 2.59
C GLU A 57 25.96 -1.76 2.35
N PRO A 58 26.60 -2.93 2.16
CA PRO A 58 25.87 -4.14 1.87
C PRO A 58 24.98 -4.50 3.07
N PRO A 59 23.67 -4.71 2.86
CA PRO A 59 22.75 -4.95 3.96
C PRO A 59 23.04 -6.26 4.68
N ASP A 60 22.94 -6.24 6.01
CA ASP A 60 22.99 -7.43 6.84
C ASP A 60 21.74 -8.31 6.61
N LEU A 61 21.94 -9.43 5.91
CA LEU A 61 20.86 -10.34 5.50
C LEU A 61 20.09 -10.97 6.66
N PRO A 62 20.73 -11.53 7.72
CA PRO A 62 19.99 -12.07 8.85
C PRO A 62 19.05 -11.03 9.49
N ARG A 63 19.54 -9.80 9.68
CA ARG A 63 18.72 -8.71 10.22
C ARG A 63 17.57 -8.31 9.29
N LEU A 64 17.82 -8.30 7.97
CA LEU A 64 16.79 -8.02 6.97
C LEU A 64 15.70 -9.10 6.97
N ALA A 65 16.09 -10.36 7.07
CA ALA A 65 15.19 -11.50 7.13
C ALA A 65 14.32 -11.49 8.38
N ASP A 66 14.90 -11.17 9.54
CA ASP A 66 14.17 -10.98 10.80
C ASP A 66 13.11 -9.87 10.69
N SER A 67 13.45 -8.78 10.02
CA SER A 67 12.55 -7.65 9.77
C SER A 67 11.38 -8.05 8.86
N ALA A 68 11.63 -8.91 7.88
CA ALA A 68 10.63 -9.44 6.95
C ALA A 68 9.89 -10.68 7.48
N ARG A 69 10.24 -11.20 8.67
CA ARG A 69 9.74 -12.48 9.22
C ARG A 69 9.99 -13.68 8.29
N ILE A 70 11.13 -13.67 7.60
CA ILE A 70 11.58 -14.76 6.73
C ILE A 70 12.63 -15.58 7.49
N SER A 71 12.46 -16.90 7.51
CA SER A 71 13.48 -17.81 8.04
C SER A 71 14.53 -18.08 6.95
N LEU A 72 15.80 -17.83 7.26
CA LEU A 72 16.93 -18.11 6.37
C LEU A 72 17.94 -19.01 7.06
N SER A 73 18.44 -20.01 6.34
CA SER A 73 19.65 -20.75 6.75
C SER A 73 20.93 -19.95 6.43
N PRO A 74 22.06 -20.25 7.10
CA PRO A 74 23.32 -19.57 6.79
C PRO A 74 23.79 -19.81 5.35
N GLU A 75 23.55 -21.01 4.80
CA GLU A 75 23.91 -21.36 3.42
C GLU A 75 23.11 -20.52 2.40
N GLU A 76 21.80 -20.36 2.61
CA GLU A 76 20.95 -19.51 1.78
C GLU A 76 21.36 -18.03 1.88
N ALA A 77 21.77 -17.57 3.07
CA ALA A 77 22.24 -16.21 3.24
C ALA A 77 23.50 -15.93 2.39
N GLU A 78 24.45 -16.86 2.35
CA GLU A 78 25.63 -16.75 1.49
C GLU A 78 25.26 -16.73 -0.01
N GLU A 79 24.27 -17.52 -0.42
CA GLU A 79 23.78 -17.56 -1.80
C GLU A 79 23.07 -16.25 -2.21
N PHE A 80 22.26 -15.68 -1.32
CA PHE A 80 21.47 -14.47 -1.60
C PHE A 80 22.26 -13.18 -1.44
N ALA A 81 23.32 -13.16 -0.63
CA ALA A 81 24.16 -11.98 -0.39
C ALA A 81 24.62 -11.27 -1.68
N PRO A 82 25.25 -11.95 -2.67
CA PRO A 82 25.68 -11.28 -3.89
C PRO A 82 24.51 -10.79 -4.75
N LYS A 83 23.37 -11.50 -4.74
CA LYS A 83 22.18 -11.12 -5.53
C LYS A 83 21.55 -9.84 -4.99
N ILE A 84 21.39 -9.74 -3.68
CA ILE A 84 20.87 -8.53 -3.03
C ILE A 84 21.84 -7.36 -3.22
N ARG A 85 23.15 -7.61 -3.10
CA ARG A 85 24.17 -6.58 -3.37
C ARG A 85 24.05 -6.01 -4.78
N GLN A 86 23.89 -6.87 -5.80
CA GLN A 86 23.72 -6.41 -7.19
C GLN A 86 22.49 -5.51 -7.36
N VAL A 87 21.37 -5.84 -6.70
CA VAL A 87 20.15 -5.02 -6.75
C VAL A 87 20.39 -3.67 -6.08
N VAL A 88 21.02 -3.65 -4.90
CA VAL A 88 21.35 -2.43 -4.17
C VAL A 88 22.31 -1.54 -4.98
N ASP A 89 23.36 -2.11 -5.56
CA ASP A 89 24.30 -1.40 -6.42
C ASP A 89 23.61 -0.77 -7.64
N TRP A 90 22.63 -1.47 -8.23
CA TRP A 90 21.82 -0.93 -9.32
C TRP A 90 20.97 0.27 -8.87
N PHE A 91 20.32 0.20 -7.69
CA PHE A 91 19.61 1.34 -7.11
C PHE A 91 20.54 2.51 -6.73
N GLY A 92 21.81 2.23 -6.43
CA GLY A 92 22.82 3.27 -6.16
C GLY A 92 23.00 4.26 -7.31
N GLN A 93 22.68 3.87 -8.56
CA GLN A 93 22.70 4.77 -9.72
C GLN A 93 21.75 5.96 -9.56
N LEU A 94 20.66 5.80 -8.81
CA LEU A 94 19.67 6.86 -8.57
C LEU A 94 20.20 7.99 -7.67
N GLN A 95 21.26 7.75 -6.88
CA GLN A 95 21.88 8.78 -6.04
C GLN A 95 22.60 9.87 -6.83
N ALA A 96 22.95 9.59 -8.09
CA ALA A 96 23.60 10.57 -8.97
C ALA A 96 22.61 11.61 -9.55
N VAL A 97 21.30 11.41 -9.35
CA VAL A 97 20.25 12.29 -9.86
C VAL A 97 19.98 13.40 -8.85
N ASP A 98 20.02 14.66 -9.31
CA ASP A 98 19.66 15.82 -8.49
C ASP A 98 18.13 15.91 -8.31
N LEU A 99 17.69 15.99 -7.05
CA LEU A 99 16.28 16.00 -6.65
C LEU A 99 15.93 17.18 -5.71
N GLU A 100 16.85 18.14 -5.50
CA GLU A 100 16.65 19.24 -4.53
C GLU A 100 15.40 20.09 -4.81
N SER A 101 14.95 20.17 -6.07
CA SER A 101 13.79 20.97 -6.47
C SER A 101 12.52 20.16 -6.75
N VAL A 102 12.51 18.86 -6.49
CA VAL A 102 11.40 17.96 -6.87
C VAL A 102 10.69 17.44 -5.63
N GLU A 103 9.39 17.76 -5.51
CA GLU A 103 8.54 17.22 -4.44
C GLU A 103 8.31 15.71 -4.61
N PRO A 104 8.37 14.90 -3.54
CA PRO A 104 8.11 13.47 -3.60
C PRO A 104 6.69 13.15 -4.09
N SER A 105 6.59 12.27 -5.09
CA SER A 105 5.31 11.79 -5.60
C SER A 105 4.82 10.57 -4.83
N LEU A 106 3.79 10.73 -3.99
CA LEU A 106 3.21 9.64 -3.19
C LEU A 106 2.15 8.80 -3.95
N ARG A 107 1.40 9.45 -4.85
CA ARG A 107 0.36 8.79 -5.66
C ARG A 107 0.34 9.39 -7.05
N ALA A 108 0.48 8.53 -8.06
CA ALA A 108 0.39 8.95 -9.46
C ALA A 108 -1.01 9.54 -9.76
N GLY A 109 -1.03 10.76 -10.32
CA GLY A 109 -2.22 11.31 -10.97
C GLY A 109 -3.40 11.68 -10.07
N THR A 110 -3.21 11.94 -8.78
CA THR A 110 -4.34 12.18 -7.87
C THR A 110 -4.24 13.52 -7.15
N ALA A 111 -4.87 14.55 -7.74
CA ALA A 111 -5.42 15.69 -7.01
C ALA A 111 -6.75 15.33 -6.30
N GLY A 112 -6.90 14.04 -5.96
CA GLY A 112 -8.13 13.47 -5.42
C GLY A 112 -8.10 13.56 -3.91
N GLY A 113 -8.96 14.41 -3.36
CA GLY A 113 -9.16 14.55 -1.93
C GLY A 113 -9.46 13.22 -1.24
N SER A 114 -9.24 13.21 0.08
CA SER A 114 -9.49 12.05 0.95
C SER A 114 -10.84 11.40 0.62
N SER A 115 -10.81 10.16 0.11
CA SER A 115 -12.02 9.36 -0.06
C SER A 115 -12.45 8.86 1.32
N LEU A 116 -13.46 9.51 1.90
CA LEU A 116 -14.03 9.10 3.18
C LEU A 116 -15.12 8.06 2.93
N ARG A 117 -15.13 6.99 3.73
CA ARG A 117 -16.24 6.03 3.81
C ARG A 117 -17.39 6.67 4.58
N GLU A 118 -18.63 6.40 4.19
CA GLU A 118 -19.80 6.81 4.98
C GLU A 118 -19.85 6.04 6.31
N ASP A 119 -20.21 6.72 7.39
CA ASP A 119 -20.36 6.10 8.71
C ASP A 119 -21.72 5.40 8.83
N ARG A 120 -21.85 4.29 8.12
CA ARG A 120 -23.00 3.39 8.21
C ARG A 120 -22.51 1.97 8.54
N PRO A 121 -23.17 1.28 9.48
CA PRO A 121 -22.88 -0.13 9.75
C PRO A 121 -23.35 -0.98 8.57
N GLU A 122 -22.50 -1.90 8.14
CA GLU A 122 -22.82 -2.90 7.12
C GLU A 122 -22.69 -4.28 7.77
N THR A 123 -23.71 -5.12 7.62
CA THR A 123 -23.64 -6.53 8.05
C THR A 123 -22.82 -7.31 7.04
N PHE A 124 -21.90 -8.14 7.53
CA PHE A 124 -21.17 -9.06 6.68
C PHE A 124 -21.89 -10.41 6.62
N ASP A 125 -22.39 -10.79 5.43
CA ASP A 125 -23.30 -11.93 5.29
C ASP A 125 -22.60 -13.29 5.39
N ASN A 126 -21.29 -13.38 5.07
CA ASN A 126 -20.58 -14.66 4.93
C ASN A 126 -19.49 -14.86 6.01
N ARG A 127 -19.90 -14.87 7.29
CA ARG A 127 -18.98 -15.11 8.42
C ARG A 127 -18.35 -16.51 8.35
N ASP A 128 -19.11 -17.51 7.91
CA ASP A 128 -18.68 -18.90 7.89
C ASP A 128 -17.47 -19.11 6.94
N ALA A 129 -17.46 -18.48 5.77
CA ALA A 129 -16.30 -18.55 4.86
C ALA A 129 -15.02 -17.94 5.44
N ILE A 130 -15.14 -16.94 6.33
CA ILE A 130 -13.97 -16.39 7.04
C ILE A 130 -13.42 -17.44 8.01
N ILE A 131 -14.30 -18.11 8.76
CA ILE A 131 -13.91 -19.13 9.75
C ILE A 131 -13.27 -20.34 9.05
N GLU A 132 -13.81 -20.77 7.93
CA GLU A 132 -13.25 -21.87 7.11
C GLU A 132 -11.84 -21.56 6.57
N ALA A 133 -11.51 -20.29 6.36
CA ALA A 133 -10.17 -19.88 5.93
C ALA A 133 -9.13 -19.88 7.06
N VAL A 134 -9.54 -20.02 8.32
CA VAL A 134 -8.64 -20.00 9.48
C VAL A 134 -8.04 -21.40 9.71
N PRO A 135 -6.69 -21.55 9.72
CA PRO A 135 -6.06 -22.87 9.91
C PRO A 135 -6.33 -23.52 11.27
N SER A 136 -6.49 -22.73 12.34
CA SER A 136 -6.71 -23.24 13.69
C SER A 136 -7.70 -22.36 14.45
N TYR A 137 -8.84 -22.94 14.83
CA TYR A 137 -9.97 -22.25 15.42
C TYR A 137 -10.47 -23.00 16.68
N ASP A 138 -10.85 -22.26 17.72
CA ASP A 138 -11.60 -22.75 18.90
C ASP A 138 -12.76 -21.79 19.11
N ASP A 139 -14.00 -22.14 18.82
CA ASP A 139 -15.09 -21.16 18.89
C ASP A 139 -15.17 -20.48 20.28
N PRO A 140 -15.11 -19.13 20.39
CA PRO A 140 -15.14 -18.09 19.35
C PRO A 140 -13.78 -17.46 18.93
N TYR A 141 -12.65 -18.06 19.27
CA TYR A 141 -11.28 -17.58 19.13
C TYR A 141 -10.45 -18.26 18.01
N ILE A 142 -9.47 -17.53 17.49
CA ILE A 142 -8.42 -18.08 16.62
C ILE A 142 -7.27 -18.56 17.49
N LYS A 143 -6.82 -19.80 17.29
CA LYS A 143 -5.69 -20.35 18.04
C LYS A 143 -4.39 -19.85 17.43
N VAL A 144 -3.57 -19.21 18.26
CA VAL A 144 -2.20 -18.78 17.91
C VAL A 144 -1.20 -19.33 18.93
N PRO A 145 0.06 -19.57 18.52
CA PRO A 145 1.11 -19.87 19.47
C PRO A 145 1.21 -18.78 20.55
N ARG A 146 1.41 -19.20 21.80
CA ARG A 146 1.52 -18.27 22.93
C ARG A 146 2.69 -17.31 22.69
N VAL A 147 2.42 -16.01 22.82
CA VAL A 147 3.47 -14.99 22.79
C VAL A 147 4.31 -15.13 24.06
N LEU A 148 5.58 -15.49 23.86
CA LEU A 148 6.60 -15.50 24.89
C LEU A 148 7.45 -14.25 24.71
N ASN A 149 7.67 -13.49 25.78
CA ASN A 149 8.65 -12.41 25.76
C ASN A 149 10.04 -13.05 25.71
N LYS A 150 10.82 -12.76 24.67
CA LYS A 150 12.26 -13.00 24.70
C LYS A 150 12.87 -11.89 25.56
N GLU A 151 13.46 -12.25 26.70
CA GLU A 151 14.42 -11.37 27.40
C GLU A 151 15.69 -11.22 26.58
#